data_AF-A0A800L8A7-F1
#
_entry.id   AF-A0A800L8A7-F1
#
_cell.length_a   1.000
_cell.length_b   1.000
_cell.length_c   1.000
_cell.angle_alpha   90.00
_cell.angle_beta   90.00
_cell.angle_gamma   90.00
#
_symmetry.space_group_name_H-M   'P 1'
#
loop_
_entity.id
_entity.type
_entity.pdbx_description
1 polymer ?
#
loop_
_entity_poly.entity_id
_entity_poly.type
_entity_poly.pdbx_seq_one_letter_code
_entity_poly.pdbx_strand_id
1 'polypeptide(L)'
;MITQRYPKTGTDNPIVKVGVMEVAHPRIKWVKLDSYEYICRVKWHPDNKRFALQTMNRAQTELDLFYIDRKTGKNLGRVLHETDEGWV
;
A
#
# COMPACT_ATOMS: atom_id res chain seq x y z
N MET A 1 2.26 -33.73 2.12
CA MET A 1 3.06 -32.62 2.69
C MET A 1 2.66 -31.35 1.96
N ILE A 2 2.26 -30.28 2.65
CA ILE A 2 1.84 -29.02 2.02
C ILE A 2 3.05 -28.07 2.00
N THR A 3 3.39 -27.52 0.84
CA THR A 3 4.42 -26.49 0.67
C THR A 3 3.76 -25.11 0.69
N GLN A 4 4.23 -24.22 1.57
CA GLN A 4 3.72 -22.85 1.70
C GLN A 4 4.86 -21.83 1.59
N ARG A 5 4.58 -20.69 0.96
CA ARG A 5 5.44 -19.51 1.02
C ARG A 5 5.21 -18.82 2.36
N TYR A 6 6.07 -19.13 3.33
CA TYR A 6 5.97 -18.62 4.70
C TYR A 6 7.29 -17.94 5.07
N PRO A 7 7.35 -16.59 5.05
CA PRO A 7 8.51 -15.87 5.52
C PRO A 7 8.59 -15.99 7.03
N LYS A 8 9.66 -16.61 7.52
CA LYS A 8 10.01 -16.60 8.95
C LYS A 8 10.60 -15.24 9.31
N THR A 9 10.60 -14.92 10.60
CA THR A 9 11.26 -13.72 11.12
C THR A 9 12.68 -13.58 10.56
N GLY A 10 13.01 -12.39 10.05
CA GLY A 10 14.31 -12.09 9.44
C GLY A 10 14.45 -12.48 7.97
N THR A 11 13.56 -13.33 7.42
CA THR A 11 13.59 -13.69 5.99
C THR A 11 12.83 -12.70 5.12
N ASP A 12 13.09 -12.72 3.82
CA ASP A 12 12.49 -11.78 2.88
C ASP A 12 10.97 -11.91 2.83
N ASN A 13 10.29 -10.77 2.92
CA ASN A 13 8.85 -10.69 2.70
C ASN A 13 8.53 -10.66 1.21
N PRO A 14 7.29 -11.02 0.83
CA PRO A 14 6.84 -10.82 -0.54
C PRO A 14 6.88 -9.34 -0.93
N ILE A 15 7.37 -9.05 -2.14
CA ILE A 15 7.28 -7.72 -2.73
C ILE A 15 5.85 -7.51 -3.22
N VAL A 16 5.17 -6.52 -2.65
CA VAL A 16 3.77 -6.20 -2.96
C VAL A 16 3.63 -4.86 -3.68
N LYS A 17 2.61 -4.75 -4.55
CA LYS A 17 2.30 -3.53 -5.31
C LYS A 17 0.78 -3.36 -5.39
N VAL A 18 0.33 -2.10 -5.45
CA VAL A 18 -1.08 -1.78 -5.68
C VAL A 18 -1.28 -1.35 -7.13
N GLY A 19 -2.25 -1.98 -7.80
CA GLY A 19 -2.70 -1.62 -9.14
C GLY A 19 -4.19 -1.32 -9.13
N VAL A 20 -4.61 -0.34 -9.94
CA VAL A 20 -6.03 0.00 -10.14
C VAL A 20 -6.39 -0.14 -11.62
N MET A 21 -7.54 -0.72 -11.92
CA MET A 21 -8.06 -0.83 -13.28
C MET A 21 -9.56 -0.52 -13.32
N GLU A 22 -10.02 -0.05 -14.48
CA GLU A 22 -11.45 0.11 -14.74
C GLU A 22 -11.96 -1.16 -15.42
N VAL A 23 -13.10 -1.70 -15.00
CA VAL A 23 -13.65 -2.95 -15.57
C VAL A 23 -13.92 -2.81 -17.07
N ALA A 24 -14.42 -1.66 -17.50
CA ALA A 24 -14.69 -1.38 -18.91
C ALA A 24 -13.42 -1.22 -19.77
N HIS A 25 -12.27 -0.89 -19.15
CA HIS A 25 -11.01 -0.64 -19.84
C HIS A 25 -9.85 -1.25 -19.02
N PRO A 26 -9.54 -2.54 -19.22
CA PRO A 26 -8.68 -3.34 -18.34
C PRO A 26 -7.18 -3.02 -18.50
N ARG A 27 -6.81 -1.76 -18.26
CA ARG A 27 -5.43 -1.29 -18.18
C ARG A 27 -5.10 -0.97 -16.73
N ILE A 28 -4.14 -1.71 -16.19
CA ILE A 28 -3.66 -1.52 -14.82
C ILE A 28 -2.83 -0.24 -14.76
N LYS A 29 -3.21 0.66 -13.84
CA LYS A 29 -2.36 1.78 -13.42
C LYS A 29 -1.70 1.39 -12.11
N TRP A 30 -0.38 1.34 -12.11
CA TRP A 30 0.41 1.00 -10.93
C TRP A 30 0.62 2.23 -10.07
N VAL A 31 0.39 2.08 -8.76
CA VAL A 31 0.68 3.11 -7.78
C VAL A 31 2.20 3.22 -7.60
N LYS A 32 2.71 4.44 -7.63
CA LYS A 32 4.11 4.75 -7.34
C LYS A 32 4.20 5.48 -6.00
N LEU A 33 4.90 4.88 -5.06
CA LEU A 33 5.20 5.42 -3.73
C LEU A 33 6.69 5.22 -3.44
N ASP A 34 7.18 5.90 -2.41
CA ASP A 34 8.49 5.65 -1.81
C ASP A 34 8.55 4.25 -1.17
N SER A 35 9.67 3.90 -0.54
CA SER A 35 9.89 2.56 0.01
C SER A 35 8.90 2.22 1.14
N TYR A 36 8.32 1.02 1.10
CA TYR A 36 7.49 0.42 2.15
C TYR A 36 7.66 -1.11 2.15
N GLU A 37 7.36 -1.75 3.27
CA GLU A 37 7.36 -3.21 3.37
C GLU A 37 5.94 -3.78 3.20
N TYR A 38 4.96 -3.12 3.81
CA TYR A 38 3.60 -3.63 3.91
C TYR A 38 2.58 -2.66 3.32
N ILE A 39 1.54 -3.22 2.69
CA ILE A 39 0.28 -2.53 2.42
C ILE A 39 -0.73 -2.97 3.49
N CYS A 40 -1.00 -2.10 4.45
CA CYS A 40 -1.87 -2.42 5.58
C CYS A 40 -3.35 -2.29 5.21
N ARG A 41 -3.69 -1.30 4.37
CA ARG A 41 -5.08 -1.01 4.01
C ARG A 41 -5.21 -0.28 2.68
N VAL A 42 -6.26 -0.64 1.94
CA VAL A 42 -6.75 0.09 0.77
C VAL A 42 -8.22 0.42 0.99
N LYS A 43 -8.62 1.68 0.80
CA LYS A 43 -10.03 2.08 0.98
C LYS A 43 -10.44 3.13 -0.04
N TRP A 44 -11.54 2.88 -0.76
CA TRP A 44 -12.12 3.89 -1.65
C TRP A 44 -12.56 5.13 -0.89
N HIS A 45 -12.26 6.30 -1.46
CA HIS A 45 -12.77 7.55 -0.95
C HIS A 45 -14.21 7.77 -1.47
N PRO A 46 -15.13 8.37 -0.67
CA PRO A 46 -16.53 8.53 -1.07
C PRO A 46 -16.77 9.32 -2.36
N ASP A 47 -15.85 10.21 -2.74
CA ASP A 47 -15.94 10.99 -3.98
C ASP A 47 -15.67 10.18 -5.27
N ASN A 48 -15.26 8.91 -5.14
CA ASN A 48 -14.92 8.01 -6.24
C ASN A 48 -13.82 8.54 -7.19
N LYS A 49 -13.06 9.56 -6.79
CA LYS A 49 -11.96 10.14 -7.57
C LYS A 49 -10.61 9.61 -7.09
N ARG A 50 -10.52 9.20 -5.83
CA ARG A 50 -9.30 8.72 -5.17
C ARG A 50 -9.57 7.54 -4.25
N PHE A 51 -8.51 6.91 -3.79
CA PHE A 51 -8.54 5.95 -2.69
C PHE A 51 -7.43 6.24 -1.69
N ALA A 52 -7.63 5.84 -0.45
CA ALA A 52 -6.63 5.88 0.59
C ALA A 52 -5.78 4.60 0.55
N LEU A 53 -4.47 4.75 0.71
CA LEU A 53 -3.51 3.67 0.75
C LEU A 53 -2.64 3.83 1.99
N GLN A 54 -2.65 2.82 2.86
CA GLN A 54 -1.87 2.79 4.09
C GLN A 54 -0.69 1.84 3.94
N THR A 55 0.50 2.31 4.25
CA THR A 55 1.75 1.56 4.16
C THR A 55 2.49 1.57 5.48
N MET A 56 3.40 0.60 5.66
CA MET A 56 4.20 0.49 6.88
C MET A 56 5.61 -0.02 6.57
N ASN A 57 6.60 0.43 7.35
CA ASN A 57 7.98 -0.05 7.26
C ASN A 57 8.12 -1.47 7.87
N ARG A 58 9.26 -2.14 7.61
CA ARG A 58 9.49 -3.53 8.06
C ARG A 58 9.53 -3.67 9.58
N ALA A 59 10.00 -2.63 10.28
CA ALA A 59 10.05 -2.59 11.74
C ALA A 59 8.69 -2.36 12.39
N GLN A 60 7.67 -1.96 11.62
CA GLN A 60 6.33 -1.61 12.09
C GLN A 60 6.32 -0.43 13.06
N THR A 61 7.22 0.54 12.84
CA THR A 61 7.37 1.75 13.66
C THR A 61 6.97 3.02 12.92
N GLU A 62 6.74 2.93 11.61
CA GLU A 62 6.33 4.06 10.77
C GLU A 62 5.15 3.65 9.89
N LEU A 63 4.08 4.43 9.95
CA LEU A 63 2.86 4.25 9.18
C LEU A 63 2.56 5.52 8.39
N ASP A 64 2.35 5.35 7.09
CA ASP A 64 1.96 6.43 6.19
C ASP A 64 0.58 6.16 5.60
N LEU A 65 -0.23 7.21 5.47
CA LEU A 65 -1.48 7.19 4.71
C LEU A 65 -1.38 8.15 3.54
N PHE A 66 -1.66 7.68 2.34
CA PHE A 66 -1.65 8.45 1.10
C PHE A 66 -3.03 8.51 0.47
N TYR A 67 -3.32 9.59 -0.25
CA TYR A 67 -4.37 9.57 -1.26
C TYR A 67 -3.80 9.29 -2.64
N ILE A 68 -4.44 8.39 -3.38
CA ILE A 68 -4.04 7.99 -4.72
C ILE A 68 -5.15 8.32 -5.71
N ASP A 69 -4.79 8.95 -6.82
CA ASP A 69 -5.72 9.23 -7.92
C ASP A 69 -6.14 7.93 -8.61
N ARG A 70 -7.46 7.67 -8.69
CA ARG A 70 -8.00 6.44 -9.28
C ARG A 70 -7.68 6.33 -10.78
N LYS A 71 -7.72 7.44 -11.52
CA LYS A 71 -7.62 7.42 -12.98
C LYS A 71 -6.20 7.15 -13.44
N THR A 72 -5.21 7.65 -12.72
CA THR A 72 -3.81 7.68 -13.11
C THR A 72 -2.90 6.81 -12.24
N GLY A 73 -3.32 6.45 -11.02
CA GLY A 73 -2.47 5.77 -10.03
C GLY A 73 -1.44 6.69 -9.37
N LYS A 74 -1.49 8.01 -9.61
CA LYS A 74 -0.54 8.96 -9.02
C LYS A 74 -0.80 9.16 -7.53
N ASN A 75 0.27 9.20 -6.75
CA ASN A 75 0.23 9.70 -5.38
C ASN A 75 -0.17 11.19 -5.38
N LEU A 76 -1.24 11.53 -4.66
CA LEU A 76 -1.76 12.88 -4.50
C LEU A 76 -1.22 13.57 -3.24
N GLY A 77 -0.52 12.84 -2.38
CA GLY A 77 0.10 13.34 -1.16
C GLY A 77 -0.11 12.43 0.04
N ARG A 78 0.85 12.49 0.96
CA ARG A 78 0.74 11.90 2.29
C ARG A 78 -0.19 12.76 3.15
N VAL A 79 -1.17 12.12 3.79
CA VAL A 79 -2.19 12.78 4.63
C VAL A 79 -2.05 12.43 6.10
N LEU A 80 -1.36 11.34 6.43
CA LEU A 80 -0.96 10.97 7.79
C LEU A 80 0.45 10.39 7.74
N HIS A 81 1.24 10.72 8.75
CA HIS A 81 2.49 10.05 9.09
C HIS A 81 2.47 9.82 10.60
N GLU A 82 2.65 8.58 11.01
CA GLU A 82 2.63 8.16 12.41
C GLU A 82 3.90 7.37 12.72
N THR A 83 4.48 7.62 13.90
CA THR A 83 5.69 6.98 14.38
C THR A 83 5.55 6.63 15.86
N ASP A 84 6.06 5.47 16.25
CA ASP A 84 6.12 5.03 17.65
C ASP A 84 7.46 4.33 17.92
N GLU A 85 8.00 4.47 19.15
CA GLU A 85 9.25 3.79 19.55
C GLU A 85 9.09 2.27 19.68
N GLY A 86 7.87 1.81 19.97
CA GLY A 86 7.47 0.42 19.97
C GLY A 86 6.92 0.00 18.62
N TRP A 87 5.63 0.26 18.39
CA TRP A 87 4.94 -0.12 17.15
C TRP A 87 3.69 0.74 16.89
N VAL A 88 3.30 0.81 15.63
CA VAL A 88 2.09 1.52 15.13
C VAL A 88 1.01 0.56 14.63
#